data_AF-A0A940BYS7-F1
#
_entry.id   AF-A0A940BYS7-F1
#
_cell.length_a   1.000
_cell.length_b   1.000
_cell.length_c   1.000
_cell.angle_alpha   90.00
_cell.angle_beta   90.00
_cell.angle_gamma   90.00
#
_symmetry.space_group_name_H-M   'P 1'
#
loop_
_entity.id
_entity.type
_entity.pdbx_description
1 polymer ?
#
loop_
_entity_poly.entity_id
_entity_poly.type
_entity_poly.pdbx_seq_one_letter_code
_entity_poly.pdbx_strand_id
1 'polypeptide(L)'
;MDNENRKCGFVAIIGRPNVGKSTLLNTMLGEKIAIVSKKPQTTRTAITGILTKDDVQYVFIDTPGIHKPRTRLGDYMVKSAYSSITGADVVLFVVEADCKPNQTELSIIEKLKTLGVPVYLIINKTDIKSKEKLGQTILDYSPLMEFTDVIPISALKNDGVDIILDEVKEHFAEPRFFFPEDMITDQPERLIAAEVIREKILRLTDDEIPHGTAVTIEDFTEKKDLISIRAEIFCEKASHKGIIIGKNGETIKKIGTYAREDLEAFFGCRVYIDLWVKVKKNWRDSVSAAKNFGYFED
;
A
#
# COMPACT_ATOMS: atom_id res chain seq x y z
N MET A 1 34.74 -3.64 -11.20
CA MET A 1 34.17 -2.35 -11.59
C MET A 1 32.81 -2.20 -10.92
N ASP A 2 32.66 -1.48 -9.83
CA ASP A 2 33.28 -1.72 -8.52
C ASP A 2 32.12 -1.62 -7.52
N ASN A 3 31.99 -2.64 -6.66
CA ASN A 3 30.88 -2.80 -5.71
C ASN A 3 31.03 -1.89 -4.47
N GLU A 4 31.90 -0.88 -4.51
CA GLU A 4 32.35 -0.14 -3.32
C GLU A 4 31.45 1.05 -2.94
N ASN A 5 30.64 1.59 -3.86
CA ASN A 5 29.76 2.74 -3.57
C ASN A 5 28.26 2.40 -3.57
N ARG A 6 27.88 1.11 -3.57
CA ARG A 6 26.47 0.73 -3.61
C ARG A 6 25.81 0.94 -2.25
N LYS A 7 24.76 1.74 -2.22
CA LYS A 7 23.94 2.02 -1.04
C LYS A 7 22.60 1.33 -1.15
N CYS A 8 22.10 0.84 -0.02
CA CYS A 8 20.76 0.28 0.08
C CYS A 8 20.12 0.78 1.38
N GLY A 9 18.83 1.10 1.33
CA GLY A 9 18.10 1.46 2.53
C GLY A 9 16.62 1.14 2.47
N PHE A 10 16.09 0.79 3.63
CA PHE A 10 14.69 0.47 3.86
C PHE A 10 13.93 1.71 4.30
N VAL A 11 12.88 2.06 3.56
CA VAL A 11 12.11 3.29 3.75
C VAL A 11 10.65 2.93 4.08
N ALA A 12 10.25 3.08 5.34
CA ALA A 12 8.87 2.79 5.75
C ALA A 12 7.94 3.98 5.45
N ILE A 13 6.85 3.75 4.73
CA ILE A 13 5.84 4.76 4.40
C ILE A 13 4.64 4.58 5.32
N ILE A 14 4.46 5.51 6.26
CA ILE A 14 3.42 5.40 7.29
C ILE A 14 2.49 6.61 7.31
N GLY A 15 1.34 6.44 7.97
CA GLY A 15 0.34 7.49 8.10
C GLY A 15 -1.08 6.92 8.14
N ARG A 16 -2.06 7.78 8.41
CA ARG A 16 -3.47 7.37 8.48
C ARG A 16 -3.97 6.84 7.12
N PRO A 17 -5.13 6.16 7.06
CA PRO A 17 -5.76 5.81 5.79
C PRO A 17 -5.98 7.04 4.88
N ASN A 18 -5.88 6.83 3.57
CA ASN A 18 -6.21 7.80 2.51
C ASN A 18 -5.34 9.06 2.39
N VAL A 19 -4.20 9.15 3.07
CA VAL A 19 -3.20 10.23 2.88
C VAL A 19 -2.40 10.09 1.59
N GLY A 20 -2.49 8.94 0.90
CA GLY A 20 -1.85 8.71 -0.40
C GLY A 20 -0.51 7.95 -0.35
N LYS A 21 -0.28 7.12 0.67
CA LYS A 21 0.94 6.30 0.81
C LYS A 21 1.21 5.40 -0.40
N SER A 22 0.25 4.57 -0.80
CA SER A 22 0.36 3.69 -1.98
C SER A 22 0.46 4.47 -3.29
N THR A 23 -0.12 5.66 -3.37
CA THR A 23 0.06 6.56 -4.52
C THR A 23 1.50 7.07 -4.57
N LEU A 24 2.05 7.49 -3.44
CA LEU A 24 3.45 7.90 -3.33
C LEU A 24 4.40 6.77 -3.71
N LEU A 25 4.15 5.55 -3.21
CA LEU A 25 4.92 4.36 -3.58
C LEU A 25 4.93 4.17 -5.11
N ASN A 26 3.76 4.06 -5.73
CA ASN A 26 3.67 3.83 -7.17
C ASN A 26 4.33 4.96 -7.98
N THR A 27 4.21 6.21 -7.53
CA THR A 27 4.85 7.35 -8.20
C THR A 27 6.38 7.28 -8.09
N MET A 28 6.94 6.90 -6.95
CA MET A 28 8.39 6.72 -6.79
C MET A 28 8.92 5.57 -7.64
N LEU A 29 8.18 4.47 -7.76
CA LEU A 29 8.56 3.32 -8.57
C LEU A 29 8.38 3.55 -10.08
N GLY A 30 7.52 4.50 -10.48
CA GLY A 30 7.10 4.69 -11.87
C GLY A 30 6.13 3.62 -12.38
N GLU A 31 5.82 2.62 -11.56
CA GLU A 31 4.94 1.49 -11.86
C GLU A 31 3.88 1.29 -10.79
N LYS A 32 2.76 0.66 -11.18
CA LYS A 32 1.65 0.39 -10.27
C LYS A 32 1.85 -0.96 -9.58
N ILE A 33 2.50 -0.95 -8.41
CA ILE A 33 2.69 -2.14 -7.57
C ILE A 33 1.61 -2.25 -6.49
N ALA A 34 1.31 -1.14 -5.80
CA ALA A 34 0.32 -1.11 -4.74
C ALA A 34 -1.06 -0.67 -5.26
N ILE A 35 -2.12 -1.29 -4.73
CA ILE A 35 -3.48 -0.90 -5.10
C ILE A 35 -3.85 0.45 -4.49
N VAL A 36 -4.60 1.26 -5.24
CA VAL A 36 -5.01 2.61 -4.80
C VAL A 36 -6.53 2.74 -4.85
N SER A 37 -7.12 3.22 -3.76
CA SER A 37 -8.55 3.54 -3.69
C SER A 37 -8.79 4.69 -2.71
N LYS A 38 -9.88 5.42 -2.95
CA LYS A 38 -10.37 6.47 -2.04
C LYS A 38 -10.98 5.89 -0.76
N LYS A 39 -11.21 4.57 -0.71
CA LYS A 39 -11.83 3.90 0.43
C LYS A 39 -10.79 3.63 1.52
N PRO A 40 -11.13 3.84 2.80
CA PRO A 40 -10.22 3.54 3.89
C PRO A 40 -9.87 2.04 3.88
N GLN A 41 -8.77 1.66 4.56
CA GLN A 41 -8.32 0.26 4.63
C GLN A 41 -8.05 -0.37 3.25
N THR A 42 -7.59 0.45 2.29
CA THR A 42 -7.15 -0.03 0.97
C THR A 42 -5.96 -0.98 1.13
N THR A 43 -4.84 -0.57 1.70
CA THR A 43 -3.69 -1.45 2.00
C THR A 43 -3.92 -2.23 3.29
N ARG A 44 -3.82 -3.56 3.25
CA ARG A 44 -4.03 -4.46 4.42
C ARG A 44 -2.78 -5.23 4.86
N THR A 45 -1.85 -5.43 3.95
CA THR A 45 -0.55 -6.06 4.19
C THR A 45 0.52 -5.06 3.76
N ALA A 46 1.69 -5.09 4.40
CA ALA A 46 2.82 -4.29 3.96
C ALA A 46 3.24 -4.69 2.53
N ILE A 47 3.60 -3.71 1.71
CA ILE A 47 4.01 -3.92 0.32
C ILE A 47 5.44 -3.42 0.16
N THR A 48 6.34 -4.31 -0.25
CA THR A 48 7.71 -3.94 -0.60
C THR A 48 7.76 -3.48 -2.05
N GLY A 49 8.20 -2.25 -2.27
CA GLY A 49 8.54 -1.72 -3.58
C GLY A 49 10.03 -1.44 -3.66
N ILE A 50 10.67 -1.87 -4.74
CA ILE A 50 12.11 -1.79 -4.92
C ILE A 50 12.38 -0.87 -6.10
N LEU A 51 13.19 0.15 -5.87
CA LEU A 51 13.70 1.05 -6.91
C LEU A 51 15.21 1.01 -6.86
N THR A 52 15.83 0.56 -7.94
CA THR A 52 17.28 0.68 -8.13
C THR A 52 17.54 1.82 -9.11
N LYS A 53 18.25 2.86 -8.66
CA LYS A 53 18.66 4.00 -9.49
C LYS A 53 20.16 4.21 -9.32
N ASP A 54 20.90 4.00 -10.40
CA ASP A 54 22.36 4.09 -10.44
C ASP A 54 23.01 3.18 -9.37
N ASP A 55 23.67 3.76 -8.36
CA ASP A 55 24.35 3.07 -7.27
C ASP A 55 23.53 3.02 -5.96
N VAL A 56 22.25 3.39 -6.01
CA VAL A 56 21.36 3.42 -4.83
C VAL A 56 20.14 2.53 -5.03
N GLN A 57 19.87 1.67 -4.07
CA GLN A 57 18.65 0.85 -4.00
C GLN A 57 17.76 1.32 -2.84
N TYR A 58 16.54 1.70 -3.19
CA TYR A 58 15.49 2.11 -2.26
C TYR A 58 14.53 0.94 -2.08
N VAL A 59 14.39 0.46 -0.86
CA VAL A 59 13.41 -0.58 -0.50
C VAL A 59 12.29 0.06 0.29
N PHE A 60 11.23 0.47 -0.42
CA PHE A 60 10.06 1.08 0.19
C PHE A 60 9.15 0.02 0.80
N ILE A 61 8.62 0.29 1.99
CA ILE A 61 7.61 -0.53 2.64
C ILE A 61 6.34 0.32 2.80
N ASP A 62 5.36 0.14 1.90
CA ASP A 62 4.03 0.77 2.04
C ASP A 62 3.21 0.02 3.09
N THR A 63 2.80 0.71 4.14
CA THR A 63 2.12 0.08 5.27
C THR A 63 0.59 0.25 5.21
N PRO A 64 -0.17 -0.65 5.84
CA PRO A 64 -1.57 -0.38 6.15
C PRO A 64 -1.75 0.97 6.86
N GLY A 65 -2.87 1.65 6.60
CA GLY A 65 -3.17 2.92 7.26
C GLY A 65 -3.42 2.72 8.76
N ILE A 66 -2.68 3.44 9.61
CA ILE A 66 -2.82 3.35 11.06
C ILE A 66 -4.13 4.02 11.48
N HIS A 67 -4.95 3.30 12.24
CA HIS A 67 -6.25 3.75 12.72
C HIS A 67 -6.63 2.99 13.99
N LYS A 68 -7.64 3.46 14.73
CA LYS A 68 -8.17 2.70 15.87
C LYS A 68 -8.85 1.41 15.37
N PRO A 69 -8.34 0.23 15.74
CA PRO A 69 -8.87 -1.03 15.23
C PRO A 69 -10.25 -1.32 15.85
N ARG A 70 -11.08 -2.03 15.08
CA ARG A 70 -12.43 -2.48 15.49
C ARG A 70 -12.68 -3.96 15.25
N THR A 71 -11.72 -4.64 14.64
CA THR A 71 -11.75 -6.07 14.27
C THR A 71 -10.34 -6.62 14.42
N ARG A 72 -10.19 -7.95 14.50
CA ARG A 72 -8.87 -8.57 14.57
C ARG A 72 -8.00 -8.28 13.35
N LEU A 73 -8.59 -8.24 12.16
CA LEU A 73 -7.88 -7.78 10.95
C LEU A 73 -7.35 -6.35 11.10
N GLY A 74 -8.13 -5.45 11.71
CA GLY A 74 -7.69 -4.09 12.01
C GLY A 74 -6.49 -4.08 12.98
N ASP A 75 -6.52 -4.91 14.02
CA ASP A 75 -5.39 -5.05 14.94
C ASP A 75 -4.12 -5.52 14.22
N TYR A 76 -4.25 -6.50 13.34
CA TYR A 76 -3.15 -6.99 12.49
C TYR A 76 -2.57 -5.88 11.61
N MET A 77 -3.43 -5.11 10.94
CA MET A 77 -2.99 -4.02 10.06
C MET A 77 -2.17 -2.98 10.82
N VAL A 78 -2.61 -2.62 12.04
CA VAL A 78 -1.87 -1.67 12.89
C VAL A 78 -0.55 -2.26 13.35
N LYS A 79 -0.52 -3.53 13.77
CA LYS A 79 0.72 -4.22 14.15
C LYS A 79 1.71 -4.32 13.00
N SER A 80 1.25 -4.71 11.81
CA SER A 80 2.05 -4.81 10.59
C SER A 80 2.65 -3.45 10.23
N ALA A 81 1.88 -2.37 10.33
CA ALA A 81 2.38 -1.01 10.11
C ALA A 81 3.50 -0.63 11.08
N TYR A 82 3.34 -0.89 12.39
CA TYR A 82 4.40 -0.60 13.36
C TYR A 82 5.60 -1.54 13.25
N SER A 83 5.40 -2.80 12.87
CA SER A 83 6.48 -3.76 12.65
C SER A 83 7.37 -3.33 11.50
N SER A 84 6.77 -2.80 10.42
CA SER A 84 7.49 -2.29 9.24
C SER A 84 8.47 -1.15 9.58
N ILE A 85 8.23 -0.45 10.69
CA ILE A 85 9.09 0.64 11.14
C ILE A 85 10.34 0.13 11.87
N THR A 86 10.28 -1.04 12.51
CA THR A 86 11.35 -1.53 13.41
C THR A 86 12.62 -1.94 12.67
N GLY A 87 12.57 -2.09 11.34
CA GLY A 87 13.72 -2.40 10.49
C GLY A 87 13.96 -1.39 9.37
N ALA A 88 13.35 -0.19 9.45
CA ALA A 88 13.52 0.85 8.46
C ALA A 88 14.69 1.77 8.83
N ASP A 89 15.50 2.13 7.84
CA ASP A 89 16.57 3.12 7.99
C ASP A 89 15.99 4.53 8.02
N VAL A 90 14.87 4.75 7.30
CA VAL A 90 14.16 6.04 7.22
C VAL A 90 12.66 5.83 7.28
N VAL A 91 11.94 6.76 7.92
CA VAL A 91 10.48 6.77 7.95
C VAL A 91 9.93 7.99 7.21
N LEU A 92 9.04 7.74 6.26
CA LEU A 92 8.20 8.77 5.63
C LEU A 92 6.85 8.84 6.35
N PHE A 93 6.66 9.87 7.16
CA PHE A 93 5.38 10.13 7.80
C PHE A 93 4.49 10.99 6.89
N VAL A 94 3.56 10.33 6.21
CA VAL A 94 2.70 10.97 5.20
C VAL A 94 1.42 11.50 5.85
N VAL A 95 1.19 12.80 5.64
CA VAL A 95 -0.02 13.51 6.07
C VAL A 95 -0.68 14.20 4.88
N GLU A 96 -1.89 14.71 5.07
CA GLU A 96 -2.62 15.44 4.04
C GLU A 96 -2.55 16.94 4.32
N ALA A 97 -2.26 17.73 3.29
CA ALA A 97 -2.33 19.18 3.37
C ALA A 97 -3.73 19.65 3.80
N ASP A 98 -3.81 20.80 4.48
CA ASP A 98 -5.06 21.44 4.95
C ASP A 98 -5.79 20.59 6.01
N CYS A 99 -5.04 19.87 6.85
CA CYS A 99 -5.57 19.07 7.96
C CYS A 99 -4.76 19.33 9.23
N LYS A 100 -5.45 19.50 10.36
CA LYS A 100 -4.80 19.50 11.68
C LYS A 100 -4.44 18.07 12.10
N PRO A 101 -3.33 17.90 12.86
CA PRO A 101 -3.00 16.63 13.48
C PRO A 101 -4.17 16.12 14.33
N ASN A 102 -4.67 14.93 14.00
CA ASN A 102 -5.70 14.27 14.79
C ASN A 102 -5.09 13.32 15.84
N GLN A 103 -5.92 12.75 16.72
CA GLN A 103 -5.45 11.83 17.78
C GLN A 103 -4.66 10.62 17.26
N THR A 104 -4.99 10.12 16.07
CA THR A 104 -4.25 9.00 15.46
C THR A 104 -2.87 9.45 15.01
N GLU A 105 -2.75 10.61 14.35
CA GLU A 105 -1.48 11.19 13.94
C GLU A 105 -0.60 11.56 15.15
N LEU A 106 -1.19 12.12 16.21
CA LEU A 106 -0.49 12.36 17.48
C LEU A 106 0.04 11.05 18.09
N SER A 107 -0.75 9.98 18.07
CA SER A 107 -0.31 8.67 18.58
C SER A 107 0.84 8.08 17.74
N ILE A 108 0.81 8.28 16.42
CA ILE A 108 1.90 7.87 15.53
C ILE A 108 3.16 8.66 15.87
N ILE A 109 3.06 9.99 16.00
CA ILE A 109 4.19 10.87 16.34
C ILE A 109 4.83 10.47 17.67
N GLU A 110 4.04 10.20 18.72
CA GLU A 110 4.57 9.73 20.00
C GLU A 110 5.33 8.41 19.87
N LYS A 111 4.87 7.50 19.00
CA LYS A 111 5.61 6.28 18.71
C LYS A 111 6.89 6.57 17.93
N LEU A 112 6.85 7.49 16.95
CA LEU A 112 8.00 7.86 16.13
C LEU A 112 9.16 8.43 16.95
N LYS A 113 8.85 9.25 17.95
CA LYS A 113 9.84 9.78 18.90
C LYS A 113 10.66 8.70 19.62
N THR A 114 10.13 7.47 19.72
CA THR A 114 10.80 6.37 20.44
C THR A 114 11.74 5.53 19.59
N LEU A 115 11.78 5.73 18.27
CA LEU A 115 12.46 4.81 17.35
C LEU A 115 13.94 5.14 17.10
N GLY A 116 14.33 6.40 17.27
CA GLY A 116 15.71 6.85 17.02
C GLY A 116 16.14 6.81 15.54
N VAL A 117 15.20 6.72 14.60
CA VAL A 117 15.47 6.74 13.15
C VAL A 117 15.03 8.08 12.54
N PRO A 118 15.67 8.55 11.45
CA PRO A 118 15.26 9.73 10.69
C PRO A 118 13.79 9.66 10.26
N VAL A 119 13.05 10.75 10.48
CA VAL A 119 11.63 10.87 10.12
C VAL A 119 11.41 12.10 9.27
N TYR A 120 10.95 11.89 8.04
CA TYR A 120 10.55 12.96 7.13
C TYR A 120 9.04 13.17 7.20
N LEU A 121 8.61 14.43 7.37
CA LEU A 121 7.21 14.78 7.27
C LEU A 121 6.85 15.04 5.80
N ILE A 122 6.05 14.16 5.22
CA ILE A 122 5.61 14.27 3.83
C ILE A 122 4.19 14.83 3.79
N ILE A 123 4.03 16.09 3.38
CA ILE A 123 2.72 16.74 3.28
C ILE A 123 2.17 16.57 1.88
N ASN A 124 1.31 15.57 1.69
CA ASN A 124 0.79 15.18 0.38
C ASN A 124 -0.48 15.95 -0.02
N LYS A 125 -0.83 15.84 -1.31
CA LYS A 125 -2.01 16.46 -1.97
C LYS A 125 -1.96 17.98 -2.02
N THR A 126 -0.78 18.55 -2.21
CA THR A 126 -0.61 20.01 -2.38
C THR A 126 -1.34 20.55 -3.61
N ASP A 127 -1.55 19.72 -4.64
CA ASP A 127 -2.18 20.09 -5.92
C ASP A 127 -3.63 20.59 -5.79
N ILE A 128 -4.31 20.26 -4.70
CA ILE A 128 -5.70 20.67 -4.45
C ILE A 128 -5.82 21.74 -3.36
N LYS A 129 -4.71 22.26 -2.82
CA LYS A 129 -4.70 23.16 -1.66
C LYS A 129 -3.97 24.48 -1.95
N SER A 130 -4.32 25.53 -1.22
CA SER A 130 -3.67 26.84 -1.34
C SER A 130 -2.37 26.89 -0.53
N LYS A 131 -1.46 27.82 -0.88
CA LYS A 131 -0.17 28.00 -0.19
C LYS A 131 -0.36 28.36 1.29
N GLU A 132 -1.39 29.14 1.62
CA GLU A 132 -1.70 29.52 3.00
C GLU A 132 -2.06 28.30 3.85
N LYS A 133 -2.87 27.38 3.29
CA LYS A 133 -3.29 26.15 3.97
C LYS A 133 -2.14 25.17 4.16
N LEU A 134 -1.24 25.09 3.17
CA LEU A 134 -0.01 24.33 3.29
C LEU A 134 0.87 24.91 4.41
N GLY A 135 1.09 26.22 4.43
CA GLY A 135 1.85 26.90 5.49
C GLY A 135 1.26 26.64 6.88
N GLN A 136 -0.06 26.67 7.02
CA GLN A 136 -0.72 26.33 8.28
C GLN A 136 -0.48 24.86 8.69
N THR A 137 -0.49 23.93 7.74
CA THR A 137 -0.22 22.51 8.01
C THR A 137 1.21 22.33 8.52
N ILE A 138 2.18 23.01 7.92
CA ILE A 138 3.58 23.00 8.39
C ILE A 138 3.64 23.51 9.84
N LEU A 139 3.04 24.66 10.14
CA LEU A 139 3.01 25.24 11.48
C LEU A 139 2.33 24.34 12.52
N ASP A 140 1.30 23.59 12.13
CA ASP A 140 0.58 22.69 13.04
C ASP A 140 1.38 21.42 13.37
N TYR A 141 2.26 20.96 12.46
CA TYR A 141 3.03 19.73 12.63
C TYR A 141 4.46 19.95 13.13
N SER A 142 5.18 20.97 12.66
CA SER A 142 6.57 21.23 13.01
C SER A 142 6.87 21.25 14.52
N PRO A 143 5.99 21.76 15.41
CA PRO A 143 6.24 21.73 16.85
C PRO A 143 6.06 20.36 17.53
N LEU A 144 5.49 19.37 16.83
CA LEU A 144 5.10 18.11 17.46
C LEU A 144 6.27 17.16 17.66
N MET A 145 7.27 17.21 16.79
CA MET A 145 8.55 16.52 16.91
C MET A 145 9.59 17.18 16.01
N GLU A 146 10.87 16.89 16.27
CA GLU A 146 11.96 17.26 15.38
C GLU A 146 11.96 16.28 14.19
N PHE A 147 11.43 16.72 13.06
CA PHE A 147 11.53 16.01 11.79
C PHE A 147 12.89 16.26 11.15
N THR A 148 13.40 15.27 10.42
CA THR A 148 14.62 15.43 9.62
C THR A 148 14.43 16.50 8.55
N ASP A 149 13.31 16.44 7.82
CA ASP A 149 12.87 17.51 6.94
C ASP A 149 11.33 17.46 6.74
N VAL A 150 10.78 18.55 6.22
CA VAL A 150 9.36 18.71 5.87
C VAL A 150 9.23 18.94 4.38
N ILE A 151 8.69 17.95 3.66
CA ILE A 151 8.63 17.95 2.20
C ILE A 151 7.16 17.96 1.73
N PRO A 152 6.66 19.11 1.23
CA PRO A 152 5.36 19.19 0.58
C PRO A 152 5.39 18.57 -0.82
N ILE A 153 4.45 17.68 -1.13
CA ILE A 153 4.40 16.98 -2.43
C ILE A 153 2.98 16.85 -2.98
N SER A 154 2.90 16.58 -4.27
CA SER A 154 1.74 15.91 -4.86
C SER A 154 2.18 14.58 -5.48
N ALA A 155 1.93 13.49 -4.76
CA ALA A 155 2.16 12.15 -5.28
C ALA A 155 1.38 11.89 -6.57
N LEU A 156 0.18 12.45 -6.71
CA LEU A 156 -0.65 12.29 -7.90
C LEU A 156 -0.08 13.02 -9.13
N LYS A 157 0.57 14.16 -8.92
CA LYS A 157 1.16 14.98 -9.99
C LYS A 157 2.64 14.73 -10.20
N ASN A 158 3.24 13.84 -9.41
CA ASN A 158 4.68 13.63 -9.37
C ASN A 158 5.46 14.95 -9.14
N ASP A 159 4.97 15.75 -8.19
CA ASP A 159 5.55 17.05 -7.85
C ASP A 159 6.25 16.94 -6.48
N GLY A 160 7.55 17.20 -6.44
CA GLY A 160 8.42 17.13 -5.25
C GLY A 160 8.75 15.72 -4.75
N VAL A 161 8.39 14.66 -5.50
CA VAL A 161 8.64 13.26 -5.12
C VAL A 161 10.12 12.89 -5.28
N ASP A 162 10.80 13.47 -6.26
CA ASP A 162 12.25 13.33 -6.50
C ASP A 162 13.09 13.83 -5.32
N ILE A 163 12.67 14.94 -4.69
CA ILE A 163 13.31 15.48 -3.48
C ILE A 163 13.39 14.42 -2.38
N ILE A 164 12.34 13.61 -2.21
CA ILE A 164 12.33 12.53 -1.21
C ILE A 164 13.45 11.54 -1.49
N LEU A 165 13.63 11.12 -2.74
CA LEU A 165 14.68 10.16 -3.12
C LEU A 165 16.08 10.71 -2.87
N ASP A 166 16.27 12.00 -3.12
CA ASP A 166 17.55 12.67 -2.93
C ASP A 166 17.90 12.89 -1.46
N GLU A 167 16.92 13.16 -0.60
CA GLU A 167 17.10 13.35 0.83
C GLU A 167 17.34 12.01 1.56
N VAL A 168 16.50 11.00 1.33
CA VAL A 168 16.56 9.77 2.15
C VAL A 168 17.80 8.93 1.90
N LYS A 169 18.42 9.03 0.71
CA LYS A 169 19.62 8.24 0.35
C LYS A 169 20.84 8.60 1.19
N GLU A 170 20.85 9.77 1.84
CA GLU A 170 21.94 10.18 2.73
C GLU A 170 22.03 9.30 4.00
N HIS A 171 20.92 8.66 4.36
CA HIS A 171 20.82 7.78 5.53
C HIS A 171 21.08 6.30 5.22
N PHE A 172 21.32 5.95 3.96
CA PHE A 172 21.46 4.56 3.56
C PHE A 172 22.84 4.03 3.93
N ALA A 173 22.88 2.83 4.50
CA ALA A 173 24.12 2.15 4.82
C ALA A 173 24.77 1.59 3.55
N GLU A 174 26.09 1.53 3.59
CA GLU A 174 26.88 0.66 2.71
C GLU A 174 26.94 -0.70 3.43
N PRO A 175 26.18 -1.71 2.96
CA PRO A 175 26.72 -2.51 1.87
C PRO A 175 25.68 -3.17 0.94
N ARG A 176 25.93 -3.05 -0.37
CA ARG A 176 25.33 -3.83 -1.48
C ARG A 176 23.80 -3.74 -1.60
N PHE A 177 23.33 -3.91 -2.83
CA PHE A 177 21.91 -4.10 -3.10
C PHE A 177 21.41 -5.37 -2.43
N PHE A 178 20.28 -5.25 -1.74
CA PHE A 178 19.59 -6.35 -1.07
C PHE A 178 18.84 -7.22 -2.09
N PHE A 179 18.34 -6.62 -3.17
CA PHE A 179 17.58 -7.26 -4.23
C PHE A 179 18.29 -7.14 -5.60
N PRO A 180 17.96 -8.02 -6.57
CA PRO A 180 18.34 -7.83 -7.98
C PRO A 180 17.93 -6.45 -8.50
N GLU A 181 18.71 -5.91 -9.44
CA GLU A 181 18.56 -4.53 -9.93
C GLU A 181 17.26 -4.31 -10.72
N ASP A 182 16.76 -5.36 -11.37
CA ASP A 182 15.54 -5.40 -12.17
C ASP A 182 14.28 -5.76 -11.38
N MET A 183 14.42 -6.06 -10.09
CA MET A 183 13.31 -6.44 -9.23
C MET A 183 12.56 -5.20 -8.73
N ILE A 184 11.24 -5.18 -8.93
CA ILE A 184 10.37 -4.04 -8.56
C ILE A 184 9.59 -4.32 -7.28
N THR A 185 9.36 -5.59 -6.95
CA THR A 185 8.69 -6.03 -5.72
C THR A 185 9.09 -7.45 -5.38
N ASP A 186 9.06 -7.80 -4.08
CA ASP A 186 9.24 -9.17 -3.57
C ASP A 186 7.94 -9.95 -3.44
N GLN A 187 6.82 -9.33 -3.81
CA GLN A 187 5.52 -9.95 -3.66
C GLN A 187 5.33 -11.08 -4.66
N PRO A 188 4.86 -12.26 -4.21
CA PRO A 188 4.42 -13.31 -5.11
C PRO A 188 3.34 -12.80 -6.06
N GLU A 189 3.44 -13.15 -7.34
CA GLU A 189 2.51 -12.72 -8.40
C GLU A 189 1.04 -13.03 -8.08
N ARG A 190 0.79 -14.15 -7.41
CA ARG A 190 -0.55 -14.52 -6.90
C ARG A 190 -1.12 -13.48 -5.94
N LEU A 191 -0.30 -12.82 -5.11
CA LEU A 191 -0.77 -11.76 -4.21
C LEU A 191 -1.07 -10.49 -5.00
N ILE A 192 -0.23 -10.15 -5.98
CA ILE A 192 -0.49 -9.03 -6.90
C ILE A 192 -1.82 -9.24 -7.61
N ALA A 193 -2.08 -10.43 -8.16
CA ALA A 193 -3.35 -10.77 -8.78
C ALA A 193 -4.54 -10.64 -7.83
N ALA A 194 -4.43 -11.16 -6.60
CA ALA A 194 -5.49 -11.06 -5.60
C ALA A 194 -5.79 -9.60 -5.25
N GLU A 195 -4.76 -8.77 -5.09
CA GLU A 195 -4.87 -7.36 -4.76
C GLU A 195 -5.48 -6.56 -5.90
N VAL A 196 -5.06 -6.78 -7.16
CA VAL A 196 -5.66 -6.12 -8.33
C VAL A 196 -7.16 -6.43 -8.43
N ILE A 197 -7.57 -7.69 -8.24
CA ILE A 197 -9.00 -8.06 -8.20
C ILE A 197 -9.71 -7.34 -7.05
N ARG A 198 -9.08 -7.28 -5.86
CA ARG A 198 -9.64 -6.59 -4.68
C ARG A 198 -9.77 -5.09 -4.91
N GLU A 199 -8.87 -4.45 -5.63
CA GLU A 199 -8.99 -3.05 -6.04
C GLU A 199 -10.26 -2.82 -6.85
N LYS A 200 -10.59 -3.72 -7.79
CA LYS A 200 -11.80 -3.56 -8.61
C LYS A 200 -13.06 -3.75 -7.78
N ILE A 201 -13.04 -4.66 -6.79
CA ILE A 201 -14.12 -4.79 -5.81
C ILE A 201 -14.26 -3.48 -5.01
N LEU A 202 -13.15 -2.94 -4.49
CA LEU A 202 -13.15 -1.65 -3.79
C LEU A 202 -13.72 -0.51 -4.63
N ARG A 203 -13.42 -0.49 -5.92
CA ARG A 203 -13.87 0.56 -6.85
C ARG A 203 -15.35 0.41 -7.25
N LEU A 204 -15.84 -0.81 -7.39
CA LEU A 204 -17.15 -1.11 -7.99
C LEU A 204 -18.25 -1.46 -6.97
N THR A 205 -17.91 -1.61 -5.69
CA THR A 205 -18.89 -1.90 -4.62
C THR A 205 -18.79 -0.86 -3.52
N ASP A 206 -19.90 -0.52 -2.85
CA ASP A 206 -19.97 0.55 -1.84
C ASP A 206 -20.29 0.05 -0.43
N ASP A 207 -20.48 1.00 0.49
CA ASP A 207 -20.83 0.76 1.90
C ASP A 207 -19.84 -0.18 2.59
N GLU A 208 -20.33 -1.16 3.36
CA GLU A 208 -19.46 -2.08 4.10
C GLU A 208 -18.84 -3.19 3.22
N ILE A 209 -19.30 -3.34 1.96
CA ILE A 209 -18.99 -4.51 1.12
C ILE A 209 -17.49 -4.64 0.88
N PRO A 210 -16.76 -3.61 0.41
CA PRO A 210 -15.34 -3.75 0.17
C PRO A 210 -14.56 -4.15 1.41
N HIS A 211 -14.94 -3.59 2.56
CA HIS A 211 -14.24 -3.82 3.82
C HIS A 211 -14.46 -5.24 4.35
N GLY A 212 -15.56 -5.91 3.98
CA GLY A 212 -15.86 -7.29 4.32
C GLY A 212 -15.41 -8.33 3.28
N THR A 213 -14.64 -7.92 2.25
CA THR A 213 -14.19 -8.82 1.18
C THR A 213 -12.72 -9.24 1.33
N ALA A 214 -12.41 -10.48 0.94
CA ALA A 214 -11.05 -10.99 0.75
C ALA A 214 -10.96 -11.72 -0.60
N VAL A 215 -9.78 -11.76 -1.20
CA VAL A 215 -9.53 -12.47 -2.45
C VAL A 215 -8.40 -13.45 -2.24
N THR A 216 -8.58 -14.71 -2.64
CA THR A 216 -7.52 -15.72 -2.68
C THR A 216 -7.37 -16.25 -4.10
N ILE A 217 -6.15 -16.63 -4.46
CA ILE A 217 -5.87 -17.31 -5.74
C ILE A 217 -5.79 -18.80 -5.45
N GLU A 218 -6.72 -19.57 -6.00
CA GLU A 218 -6.76 -21.04 -5.89
C GLU A 218 -5.81 -21.71 -6.90
N ASP A 219 -5.73 -21.14 -8.11
CA ASP A 219 -4.86 -21.64 -9.17
C ASP A 219 -4.23 -20.45 -9.91
N PHE A 220 -2.91 -20.53 -10.11
CA PHE A 220 -2.14 -19.60 -10.92
C PHE A 220 -1.25 -20.44 -11.83
N THR A 221 -1.65 -20.58 -13.09
CA THR A 221 -0.94 -21.39 -14.07
C THR A 221 -0.38 -20.50 -15.16
N GLU A 222 0.94 -20.45 -15.26
CA GLU A 222 1.64 -19.74 -16.31
C GLU A 222 1.89 -20.67 -17.51
N LYS A 223 1.45 -20.23 -18.69
CA LYS A 223 1.73 -20.86 -19.99
C LYS A 223 2.43 -19.83 -20.86
N LYS A 224 3.11 -20.29 -21.92
CA LYS A 224 4.01 -19.50 -22.77
C LYS A 224 3.58 -18.05 -23.05
N ASP A 225 2.31 -17.81 -23.41
CA ASP A 225 1.76 -16.47 -23.70
C ASP A 225 0.45 -16.18 -22.94
N LEU A 226 0.16 -16.95 -21.88
CA LEU A 226 -1.11 -16.87 -21.14
C LEU A 226 -0.92 -17.23 -19.66
N ILE A 227 -1.29 -16.31 -18.79
CA ILE A 227 -1.50 -16.60 -17.36
C ILE A 227 -2.98 -16.94 -17.14
N SER A 228 -3.24 -18.06 -16.49
CA SER A 228 -4.59 -18.49 -16.08
C SER A 228 -4.74 -18.38 -14.58
N ILE A 229 -5.71 -17.60 -14.12
CA ILE A 229 -5.94 -17.27 -12.72
C ILE A 229 -7.35 -17.72 -12.33
N ARG A 230 -7.45 -18.59 -11.31
CA ARG A 230 -8.72 -18.88 -10.64
C ARG A 230 -8.71 -18.24 -9.26
N ALA A 231 -9.64 -17.31 -9.04
CA ALA A 231 -9.72 -16.55 -7.79
C ALA A 231 -11.06 -16.73 -7.08
N GLU A 232 -11.00 -16.74 -5.75
CA GLU A 232 -12.17 -16.78 -4.87
C GLU A 232 -12.31 -15.46 -4.12
N ILE A 233 -13.46 -14.82 -4.31
CA ILE A 233 -13.88 -13.61 -3.62
C ILE A 233 -14.76 -14.03 -2.44
N PHE A 234 -14.27 -13.85 -1.23
CA PHE A 234 -15.01 -14.09 0.00
C PHE A 234 -15.71 -12.82 0.47
N CYS A 235 -16.94 -12.94 0.95
CA CYS A 235 -17.68 -11.87 1.63
C CYS A 235 -18.39 -12.37 2.89
N GLU A 236 -18.72 -11.47 3.83
CA GLU A 236 -19.29 -11.87 5.13
C GLU A 236 -20.78 -12.22 5.07
N LYS A 237 -21.55 -11.63 4.15
CA LYS A 237 -23.01 -11.80 4.05
C LYS A 237 -23.44 -12.33 2.68
N ALA A 238 -24.54 -13.08 2.67
CA ALA A 238 -25.15 -13.53 1.42
C ALA A 238 -25.69 -12.37 0.56
N SER A 239 -26.17 -11.28 1.20
CA SER A 239 -26.55 -10.05 0.50
C SER A 239 -25.37 -9.43 -0.24
N HIS A 240 -24.19 -9.38 0.38
CA HIS A 240 -22.95 -8.89 -0.24
C HIS A 240 -22.55 -9.74 -1.46
N LYS A 241 -22.67 -11.07 -1.36
CA LYS A 241 -22.45 -11.98 -2.50
C LYS A 241 -23.34 -11.60 -3.68
N GLY A 242 -24.63 -11.34 -3.44
CA GLY A 242 -25.56 -10.89 -4.47
C GLY A 242 -25.12 -9.59 -5.16
N ILE A 243 -24.59 -8.63 -4.40
CA ILE A 243 -24.14 -7.33 -4.92
C ILE A 243 -22.83 -7.45 -5.72
N ILE A 244 -21.87 -8.24 -5.22
CA ILE A 244 -20.60 -8.51 -5.92
C ILE A 244 -20.85 -9.21 -7.26
N ILE A 245 -21.81 -10.15 -7.31
CA ILE A 245 -22.23 -10.78 -8.57
C ILE A 245 -22.94 -9.74 -9.45
N GLY A 246 -23.86 -8.97 -8.88
CA GLY A 246 -24.67 -7.99 -9.61
C GLY A 246 -25.81 -8.65 -10.40
N LYS A 247 -26.70 -7.83 -10.96
CA LYS A 247 -27.83 -8.33 -11.76
C LYS A 247 -27.28 -9.06 -13.00
N ASN A 248 -27.69 -10.30 -13.21
CA ASN A 248 -27.20 -11.14 -14.32
C ASN A 248 -25.66 -11.28 -14.39
N GLY A 249 -24.96 -11.13 -13.27
CA GLY A 249 -23.50 -11.21 -13.21
C GLY A 249 -22.77 -9.97 -13.74
N GLU A 250 -23.44 -8.82 -13.89
CA GLU A 250 -22.84 -7.63 -14.48
C GLU A 250 -21.65 -7.07 -13.69
N THR A 251 -21.71 -7.10 -12.36
CA THR A 251 -20.69 -6.51 -11.49
C THR A 251 -19.44 -7.37 -11.48
N ILE A 252 -19.59 -8.69 -11.32
CA ILE A 252 -18.45 -9.63 -11.35
C ILE A 252 -17.78 -9.66 -12.73
N LYS A 253 -18.54 -9.51 -13.82
CA LYS A 253 -17.97 -9.35 -15.17
C LYS A 253 -17.12 -8.08 -15.27
N LYS A 254 -17.61 -6.94 -14.77
CA LYS A 254 -16.81 -5.69 -14.75
C LYS A 254 -15.55 -5.82 -13.89
N ILE A 255 -15.65 -6.46 -12.72
CA ILE A 255 -14.50 -6.76 -11.86
C ILE A 255 -13.46 -7.56 -12.65
N GLY A 256 -13.88 -8.67 -13.27
CA GLY A 256 -13.00 -9.53 -14.07
C GLY A 256 -12.37 -8.81 -15.27
N THR A 257 -13.15 -8.02 -16.01
CA THR A 257 -12.66 -7.26 -17.17
C THR A 257 -11.57 -6.27 -16.76
N TYR A 258 -11.83 -5.41 -15.76
CA TYR A 258 -10.86 -4.40 -15.35
C TYR A 258 -9.65 -5.01 -14.62
N ALA A 259 -9.83 -6.12 -13.89
CA ALA A 259 -8.70 -6.81 -13.27
C ALA A 259 -7.80 -7.44 -14.34
N ARG A 260 -8.40 -8.03 -15.38
CA ARG A 260 -7.67 -8.61 -16.51
C ARG A 260 -6.86 -7.55 -17.26
N GLU A 261 -7.44 -6.39 -17.55
CA GLU A 261 -6.72 -5.29 -18.22
C GLU A 261 -5.49 -4.82 -17.41
N ASP A 262 -5.64 -4.62 -16.10
CA ASP A 262 -4.52 -4.24 -15.22
C ASP A 262 -3.45 -5.35 -15.15
N LEU A 263 -3.86 -6.62 -15.07
CA LEU A 263 -2.92 -7.74 -14.98
C LEU A 263 -2.20 -8.03 -16.30
N GLU A 264 -2.87 -7.85 -17.45
CA GLU A 264 -2.23 -7.95 -18.77
C GLU A 264 -1.19 -6.85 -18.95
N ALA A 265 -1.47 -5.63 -18.48
CA ALA A 265 -0.51 -4.54 -18.49
C ALA A 265 0.69 -4.81 -17.56
N PHE A 266 0.44 -5.39 -16.38
CA PHE A 266 1.47 -5.70 -15.40
C PHE A 266 2.38 -6.86 -15.84
N PHE A 267 1.80 -7.99 -16.28
CA PHE A 267 2.58 -9.19 -16.66
C PHE A 267 3.08 -9.16 -18.11
N GLY A 268 2.61 -8.23 -18.94
CA GLY A 268 3.01 -8.14 -20.34
C GLY A 268 2.55 -9.32 -21.22
N CYS A 269 1.60 -10.12 -20.77
CA CYS A 269 1.03 -11.25 -21.51
C CYS A 269 -0.49 -11.33 -21.36
N ARG A 270 -1.15 -12.26 -22.06
CA ARG A 270 -2.61 -12.42 -21.94
C ARG A 270 -2.96 -13.03 -20.59
N VAL A 271 -4.10 -12.64 -20.03
CA VAL A 271 -4.58 -13.18 -18.75
C VAL A 271 -5.99 -13.72 -18.91
N TYR A 272 -6.23 -14.94 -18.45
CA TYR A 272 -7.55 -15.51 -18.27
C TYR A 272 -7.89 -15.51 -16.77
N ILE A 273 -9.05 -14.95 -16.39
CA ILE A 273 -9.48 -14.87 -15.00
C ILE A 273 -10.84 -15.55 -14.84
N ASP A 274 -10.91 -16.52 -13.92
CA ASP A 274 -12.14 -17.15 -13.44
C ASP A 274 -12.42 -16.72 -11.99
N LEU A 275 -13.57 -16.06 -11.76
CA LEU A 275 -13.93 -15.46 -10.47
C LEU A 275 -15.12 -16.19 -9.82
N TRP A 276 -14.92 -16.63 -8.57
CA TRP A 276 -15.96 -17.28 -7.77
C TRP A 276 -16.29 -16.49 -6.51
N VAL A 277 -17.57 -16.29 -6.19
CA VAL A 277 -17.97 -15.57 -4.97
C VAL A 277 -18.50 -16.52 -3.91
N LYS A 278 -17.87 -16.53 -2.73
CA LYS A 278 -18.20 -17.38 -1.58
C LYS A 278 -18.54 -16.55 -0.34
N VAL A 279 -19.38 -17.11 0.53
CA VAL A 279 -19.74 -16.47 1.80
C VAL A 279 -18.95 -17.11 2.93
N LYS A 280 -18.18 -16.31 3.66
CA LYS A 280 -17.49 -16.70 4.90
C LYS A 280 -17.85 -15.70 5.99
N LYS A 281 -18.80 -16.05 6.85
CA LYS A 281 -19.31 -15.16 7.90
C LYS A 281 -18.20 -14.78 8.89
N ASN A 282 -18.17 -13.51 9.28
CA ASN A 282 -17.31 -12.94 10.34
C ASN A 282 -15.83 -13.32 10.21
N TRP A 283 -15.30 -13.42 8.98
CA TRP A 283 -13.93 -13.87 8.77
C TRP A 283 -12.90 -12.86 9.31
N ARG A 284 -13.23 -11.56 9.37
CA ARG A 284 -12.34 -10.50 9.87
C ARG A 284 -12.03 -10.60 11.36
N ASP A 285 -12.88 -11.29 12.12
CA ASP A 285 -12.69 -11.56 13.56
C ASP A 285 -12.21 -12.99 13.83
N SER A 286 -12.07 -13.81 12.79
CA SER A 286 -11.55 -15.17 12.88
C SER A 286 -10.08 -15.20 12.47
N VAL A 287 -9.18 -15.43 13.44
CA VAL A 287 -7.73 -15.54 13.18
C VAL A 287 -7.44 -16.65 12.18
N SER A 288 -8.08 -17.82 12.33
CA SER A 288 -7.92 -18.93 11.39
C SER A 288 -8.37 -18.57 9.97
N ALA A 289 -9.52 -17.90 9.81
CA ALA A 289 -9.99 -17.52 8.47
C ALA A 289 -9.09 -16.44 7.85
N ALA A 290 -8.67 -15.47 8.65
CA ALA A 290 -7.76 -14.42 8.19
C ALA A 290 -6.38 -14.99 7.79
N LYS A 291 -5.83 -15.94 8.56
CA LYS A 291 -4.61 -16.70 8.21
C LYS A 291 -4.74 -17.41 6.88
N ASN A 292 -5.86 -18.09 6.65
CA ASN A 292 -6.12 -18.75 5.37
C ASN A 292 -6.26 -17.77 4.19
N PHE A 293 -6.56 -16.50 4.45
CA PHE A 293 -6.63 -15.45 3.43
C PHE A 293 -5.32 -14.67 3.28
N GLY A 294 -4.23 -15.13 3.91
CA GLY A 294 -2.92 -14.49 3.82
C GLY A 294 -2.76 -13.27 4.72
N TYR A 295 -3.62 -13.10 5.73
CA TYR A 295 -3.46 -12.10 6.79
C TYR A 295 -2.99 -12.81 8.06
N PHE A 296 -2.09 -12.21 8.85
CA PHE A 296 -1.42 -12.86 10.00
C PHE A 296 -0.32 -13.86 9.57
N GLU A 297 0.93 -13.43 9.67
CA GLU A 297 2.08 -14.33 9.78
C GLU A 297 2.29 -14.70 11.26
N ASP A 298 2.89 -15.87 11.52
CA ASP A 298 3.18 -16.37 12.87
C ASP A 298 4.24 -15.55 13.60
#